data_AF-A0A191MX76-F1
#
_entry.id   AF-A0A191MX76-F1
#
_cell.length_a   1.000
_cell.length_b   1.000
_cell.length_c   1.000
_cell.angle_alpha   90.00
_cell.angle_beta   90.00
_cell.angle_gamma   90.00
#
_symmetry.space_group_name_H-M   'P 1'
#
loop_
_entity.id
_entity.type
_entity.pdbx_description
1 polymer ?
#
loop_
_entity_poly.entity_id
_entity_poly.type
_entity_poly.pdbx_seq_one_letter_code
_entity_poly.pdbx_strand_id
1 'polypeptide(L)'
;KILPDLKMAICWEPLIFSLYNLAQSAGNLWGFSLLEIPRDYTFEYFCCGFILNTSWGLRRRKSVVNRLFKRTKFAVSPLSTDLLVEYKHLNNLPFSSYLTGLIEGDGTIVVPKTERSLKGVLNYASVQIVFHLKDLPLALIIQKVLGEGSISRKKGVNAYVLTINSYKGLILIVSILNGNMRTPKIHSFYKLIDWLNNSKNTNFVRKPLNYSPLTSNAWLSGFIEADGSFQIRTTLSGKYPRSECKLEISQRQLDHNGNSNLDFLEIIAKFLLTTVKSVRQDRPNPEYRVRTTSLQANLIFCSYLESYPLFGTKYLDAIDWMKVVSIFNKGEHKGKAGMEKIVQIKSSMNDRRTNFTWDHLQNFYNLKI
;
A
#
# COMPACT_ATOMS: atom_id res chain seq x y z
N LYS A 1 31.71 -7.65 37.32
CA LYS A 1 32.53 -6.57 36.71
C LYS A 1 31.60 -5.75 35.83
N ILE A 2 31.31 -4.54 36.31
CA ILE A 2 30.37 -3.56 35.78
C ILE A 2 31.14 -2.63 34.83
N LEU A 3 30.49 -2.21 33.74
CA LEU A 3 30.81 -1.05 32.88
C LEU A 3 29.48 -0.57 32.26
N PRO A 4 29.32 0.71 31.96
CA PRO A 4 28.61 1.64 32.83
C PRO A 4 27.37 2.26 32.18
N ASP A 5 26.52 2.80 33.05
CA ASP A 5 25.42 3.72 32.76
C ASP A 5 25.81 4.87 31.81
N LEU A 6 24.93 5.15 30.83
CA LEU A 6 24.85 6.47 30.21
C LEU A 6 23.61 7.20 30.74
N LYS A 7 23.88 8.29 31.46
CA LYS A 7 22.95 9.27 32.02
C LYS A 7 21.92 9.75 30.99
N MET A 8 20.63 9.54 31.28
CA MET A 8 19.54 10.37 30.77
C MET A 8 19.14 11.38 31.83
N ALA A 9 19.57 12.62 31.67
CA ALA A 9 18.97 13.77 32.33
C ALA A 9 19.36 15.03 31.55
N ILE A 10 18.46 16.03 31.57
CA ILE A 10 18.51 17.33 30.89
C ILE A 10 17.79 17.33 29.53
N CYS A 11 16.45 17.30 29.57
CA CYS A 11 15.61 18.01 28.59
C CYS A 11 14.16 18.08 29.08
N TRP A 12 13.76 19.12 29.82
CA TRP A 12 12.34 19.39 30.06
C TRP A 12 12.12 20.88 30.31
N GLU A 13 11.71 21.61 29.28
CA GLU A 13 10.89 22.83 29.45
C GLU A 13 10.11 23.25 28.18
N PRO A 14 10.55 23.00 26.92
CA PRO A 14 9.76 23.46 25.77
C PRO A 14 8.67 22.49 25.28
N LEU A 15 8.71 21.19 25.63
CA LEU A 15 7.86 20.16 25.02
C LEU A 15 6.48 19.97 25.68
N ILE A 16 6.25 20.54 26.85
CA ILE A 16 4.95 20.45 27.55
C ILE A 16 3.87 21.30 26.84
N PHE A 17 4.27 22.33 26.07
CA PHE A 17 3.31 23.27 25.47
C PHE A 17 2.64 22.74 24.17
N SER A 18 3.26 21.77 23.49
CA SER A 18 2.77 21.27 22.19
C SER A 18 1.79 20.09 22.30
N LEU A 19 1.89 19.27 23.34
CA LEU A 19 1.02 18.09 23.52
C LEU A 19 -0.39 18.44 24.01
N TYR A 20 -0.63 19.66 24.49
CA TYR A 20 -1.95 20.09 24.97
C TYR A 20 -2.95 20.46 23.86
N ASN A 21 -2.49 20.64 22.60
CA ASN A 21 -3.31 21.24 21.53
C ASN A 21 -3.80 20.27 20.43
N LEU A 22 -3.62 18.95 20.56
CA LEU A 22 -4.03 17.97 19.53
C LEU A 22 -5.07 16.94 19.98
N ALA A 23 -5.85 17.27 21.01
CA ALA A 23 -7.02 16.48 21.40
C ALA A 23 -8.26 17.35 21.56
N GLN A 24 -8.78 17.93 20.46
CA GLN A 24 -10.19 18.28 20.32
C GLN A 24 -10.68 18.09 18.88
N SER A 25 -11.89 17.56 18.77
CA SER A 25 -12.64 17.33 17.53
C SER A 25 -13.20 18.64 16.95
N ALA A 26 -13.34 18.65 15.62
CA ALA A 26 -14.20 19.49 14.78
C ALA A 26 -13.96 21.02 14.77
N GLY A 27 -13.52 21.53 13.61
CA GLY A 27 -13.60 22.96 13.28
C GLY A 27 -12.49 23.45 12.35
N ASN A 28 -12.90 23.99 11.21
CA ASN A 28 -12.13 24.57 10.11
C ASN A 28 -10.84 25.38 10.40
N LEU A 29 -9.83 25.10 9.55
CA LEU A 29 -8.99 26.01 8.75
C LEU A 29 -7.67 26.61 9.30
N TRP A 30 -6.76 26.81 8.32
CA TRP A 30 -5.47 27.52 8.26
C TRP A 30 -4.20 26.69 8.51
N GLY A 31 -3.46 26.49 7.41
CA GLY A 31 -2.32 25.60 7.33
C GLY A 31 -1.04 26.15 7.93
N PHE A 32 -0.09 25.23 8.13
CA PHE A 32 1.33 25.54 8.23
C PHE A 32 2.14 24.40 7.59
N SER A 33 3.00 24.77 6.66
CA SER A 33 4.11 23.97 6.17
C SER A 33 5.20 23.92 7.24
N LEU A 34 5.53 22.73 7.73
CA LEU A 34 6.86 22.45 8.24
C LEU A 34 7.14 20.94 8.07
N LEU A 35 8.08 20.64 7.18
CA LEU A 35 8.76 19.36 7.11
C LEU A 35 9.71 19.28 8.30
N GLU A 36 9.68 18.20 9.07
CA GLU A 36 10.88 17.52 9.55
C GLU A 36 10.51 16.14 10.14
N ILE A 37 11.39 15.19 9.86
CA ILE A 37 11.20 13.73 9.92
C ILE A 37 11.21 13.23 11.38
N PRO A 38 10.25 12.41 11.83
CA PRO A 38 10.45 11.66 13.07
C PRO A 38 11.33 10.44 12.79
N ARG A 39 12.56 10.49 13.31
CA ARG A 39 13.39 9.31 13.56
C ARG A 39 12.87 8.60 14.81
N ASP A 40 12.81 7.28 14.69
CA ASP A 40 13.09 6.30 15.73
C ASP A 40 12.13 6.10 16.92
N TYR A 41 11.55 4.89 16.87
CA TYR A 41 11.09 3.96 17.91
C TYR A 41 9.82 4.22 18.73
N THR A 42 9.02 3.15 18.76
CA THR A 42 7.73 2.90 19.42
C THR A 42 7.97 2.24 20.79
N PHE A 43 7.09 2.43 21.80
CA PHE A 43 6.61 1.44 22.80
C PHE A 43 5.50 2.11 23.66
N GLU A 44 4.25 1.61 23.71
CA GLU A 44 3.60 0.63 24.63
C GLU A 44 3.19 1.13 26.05
N TYR A 45 1.97 0.72 26.46
CA TYR A 45 1.30 0.78 27.79
C TYR A 45 0.88 2.17 28.33
N PHE A 46 -0.44 2.48 28.37
CA PHE A 46 -1.41 2.27 29.48
C PHE A 46 -1.14 3.14 30.73
N CYS A 47 -2.06 4.06 31.06
CA CYS A 47 -3.04 3.89 32.15
C CYS A 47 -3.77 5.19 32.52
N CYS A 48 -5.02 4.99 32.95
CA CYS A 48 -5.98 5.98 33.46
C CYS A 48 -5.51 6.74 34.71
N GLY A 49 -6.14 7.90 34.93
CA GLY A 49 -6.24 8.59 36.21
C GLY A 49 -7.02 9.90 36.00
N PHE A 50 -8.35 9.89 36.00
CA PHE A 50 -9.24 10.17 37.16
C PHE A 50 -8.98 11.52 37.87
N ILE A 51 -10.10 12.23 38.06
CA ILE A 51 -10.47 13.06 39.23
C ILE A 51 -10.21 14.58 39.15
N LEU A 52 -11.36 15.29 39.07
CA LEU A 52 -11.77 16.51 39.79
C LEU A 52 -11.01 17.82 39.49
N ASN A 53 -11.58 19.02 39.57
CA ASN A 53 -12.92 19.58 39.76
C ASN A 53 -12.69 21.11 39.71
N THR A 54 -13.78 21.88 39.67
CA THR A 54 -13.85 23.31 40.07
C THR A 54 -13.19 24.35 39.13
N SER A 55 -13.76 25.52 38.80
CA SER A 55 -15.03 26.14 39.18
C SER A 55 -15.21 27.53 38.50
N TRP A 56 -16.43 28.07 38.57
CA TRP A 56 -16.87 29.47 38.40
C TRP A 56 -17.28 29.83 36.95
N GLY A 57 -18.49 30.30 36.66
CA GLY A 57 -19.48 30.94 37.51
C GLY A 57 -19.78 32.33 36.99
N LEU A 58 -20.68 32.47 36.01
CA LEU A 58 -21.42 33.73 35.79
C LEU A 58 -22.70 33.49 34.98
N ARG A 59 -23.83 33.62 35.69
CA ARG A 59 -25.18 33.71 35.16
C ARG A 59 -25.40 35.10 34.56
N ARG A 60 -25.97 35.17 33.36
CA ARG A 60 -26.88 36.27 32.95
C ARG A 60 -28.04 35.68 32.14
N ARG A 61 -29.26 36.13 32.47
CA ARG A 61 -30.55 35.59 32.03
C ARG A 61 -31.34 36.68 31.29
N LYS A 62 -32.21 36.24 30.36
CA LYS A 62 -33.23 36.94 29.53
C LYS A 62 -32.66 37.55 28.23
N SER A 63 -33.29 37.42 27.06
CA SER A 63 -34.72 37.34 26.75
C SER A 63 -35.05 36.44 25.53
N VAL A 64 -36.25 35.86 25.55
CA VAL A 64 -36.92 35.18 24.45
C VAL A 64 -37.31 36.19 23.36
N VAL A 65 -36.83 36.00 22.13
CA VAL A 65 -37.42 36.60 20.93
C VAL A 65 -37.54 35.50 19.89
N ASN A 66 -38.77 35.05 19.68
CA ASN A 66 -39.16 34.17 18.58
C ASN A 66 -38.93 34.92 17.26
N ARG A 67 -37.88 34.56 16.53
CA ARG A 67 -37.72 34.93 15.12
C ARG A 67 -37.83 33.65 14.30
N LEU A 68 -38.99 33.48 13.68
CA LEU A 68 -39.29 32.45 12.69
C LEU A 68 -38.23 32.48 11.59
N PHE A 69 -37.27 31.57 11.65
CA PHE A 69 -36.38 31.29 10.53
C PHE A 69 -37.21 30.60 9.44
N LYS A 70 -37.57 31.36 8.40
CA LYS A 70 -38.00 30.80 7.12
C LYS A 70 -36.88 29.89 6.62
N ARG A 71 -37.13 28.57 6.66
CA ARG A 71 -36.31 27.55 5.99
C ARG A 71 -36.35 27.80 4.49
N THR A 72 -35.40 28.57 3.98
CA THR A 72 -35.03 28.50 2.57
C THR A 72 -34.40 27.12 2.36
N LYS A 73 -35.11 26.22 1.66
CA LYS A 73 -34.55 24.97 1.14
C LYS A 73 -33.47 25.35 0.12
N PHE A 74 -32.24 25.53 0.57
CA PHE A 74 -31.10 25.36 -0.32
C PHE A 74 -31.09 23.88 -0.70
N ALA A 75 -31.33 23.60 -1.98
CA ALA A 75 -31.13 22.27 -2.54
C ALA A 75 -29.64 21.95 -2.42
N VAL A 76 -29.27 21.20 -1.39
CA VAL A 76 -27.94 20.61 -1.25
C VAL A 76 -27.84 19.57 -2.36
N SER A 77 -26.95 19.77 -3.33
CA SER A 77 -26.53 18.70 -4.25
C SER A 77 -26.19 17.46 -3.42
N PRO A 78 -26.55 16.24 -3.84
CA PRO A 78 -26.11 15.05 -3.13
C PRO A 78 -24.58 15.11 -3.05
N LEU A 79 -24.00 15.03 -1.85
CA LEU A 79 -22.55 15.04 -1.63
C LEU A 79 -21.81 14.05 -2.55
N SER A 80 -22.48 12.97 -2.97
CA SER A 80 -21.99 12.02 -3.96
C SER A 80 -21.78 12.63 -5.36
N THR A 81 -22.66 13.53 -5.82
CA THR A 81 -22.57 14.13 -7.15
C THR A 81 -21.34 15.04 -7.28
N ASP A 82 -21.05 15.85 -6.25
CA ASP A 82 -19.91 16.77 -6.27
C ASP A 82 -18.58 16.00 -6.22
N LEU A 83 -18.50 14.94 -5.41
CA LEU A 83 -17.33 14.04 -5.36
C LEU A 83 -17.09 13.29 -6.68
N LEU A 84 -18.15 12.87 -7.37
CA LEU A 84 -18.03 12.18 -8.66
C LEU A 84 -17.49 13.09 -9.77
N VAL A 85 -17.78 14.39 -9.70
CA VAL A 85 -17.22 15.39 -10.60
C VAL A 85 -15.74 15.63 -10.29
N GLU A 86 -15.39 15.78 -9.01
CA GLU A 86 -14.01 15.95 -8.53
C GLU A 86 -13.11 14.77 -8.94
N TYR A 87 -13.61 13.54 -8.82
CA TYR A 87 -12.84 12.33 -9.11
C TYR A 87 -12.89 11.88 -10.57
N LYS A 88 -13.46 12.70 -11.44
CA LYS A 88 -13.55 12.42 -12.87
C LYS A 88 -12.14 12.38 -13.46
N HIS A 89 -11.78 11.27 -14.11
CA HIS A 89 -10.48 11.02 -14.75
C HIS A 89 -9.30 10.59 -13.84
N LEU A 90 -9.51 10.36 -12.55
CA LEU A 90 -8.44 9.86 -11.67
C LEU A 90 -7.89 8.49 -12.10
N ASN A 91 -8.69 7.67 -12.77
CA ASN A 91 -8.30 6.32 -13.18
C ASN A 91 -7.11 6.26 -14.15
N ASN A 92 -6.74 7.36 -14.82
CA ASN A 92 -5.64 7.39 -15.80
C ASN A 92 -4.27 7.76 -15.18
N LEU A 93 -4.23 8.05 -13.88
CA LEU A 93 -2.99 8.46 -13.21
C LEU A 93 -2.06 7.25 -12.94
N PRO A 94 -0.73 7.44 -12.95
CA PRO A 94 0.22 6.39 -12.56
C PRO A 94 -0.08 5.81 -11.17
N PHE A 95 -0.41 6.68 -10.20
CA PHE A 95 -0.85 6.27 -8.85
C PHE A 95 -2.01 5.28 -8.90
N SER A 96 -2.97 5.49 -9.80
CA SER A 96 -4.17 4.67 -9.90
C SER A 96 -3.87 3.26 -10.36
N SER A 97 -3.06 3.13 -11.40
CA SER A 97 -2.58 1.82 -11.86
C SER A 97 -1.71 1.13 -10.81
N TYR A 98 -0.78 1.86 -10.17
CA TYR A 98 0.09 1.34 -9.11
C TYR A 98 -0.71 0.83 -7.91
N LEU A 99 -1.62 1.65 -7.37
CA LEU A 99 -2.46 1.29 -6.23
C LEU A 99 -3.35 0.08 -6.57
N THR A 100 -3.83 0.00 -7.81
CA THR A 100 -4.60 -1.17 -8.27
C THR A 100 -3.76 -2.44 -8.20
N GLY A 101 -2.54 -2.44 -8.75
CA GLY A 101 -1.65 -3.60 -8.67
C GLY A 101 -1.34 -4.00 -7.23
N LEU A 102 -1.09 -3.03 -6.36
CA LEU A 102 -0.82 -3.26 -4.94
C LEU A 102 -2.02 -3.87 -4.21
N ILE A 103 -3.24 -3.36 -4.46
CA ILE A 103 -4.47 -3.93 -3.90
C ILE A 103 -4.75 -5.32 -4.47
N GLU A 104 -4.42 -5.59 -5.73
CA GLU A 104 -4.61 -6.90 -6.34
C GLU A 104 -3.67 -7.97 -5.78
N GLY A 105 -2.47 -7.60 -5.33
CA GLY A 105 -1.60 -8.46 -4.52
C GLY A 105 -2.07 -8.54 -3.06
N ASP A 106 -1.70 -7.54 -2.25
CA ASP A 106 -1.84 -7.57 -0.77
C ASP A 106 -3.16 -7.00 -0.23
N GLY A 107 -4.03 -6.49 -1.11
CA GLY A 107 -5.30 -5.89 -0.72
C GLY A 107 -6.43 -6.88 -0.48
N THR A 108 -7.40 -6.48 0.35
CA THR A 108 -8.67 -7.20 0.58
C THR A 108 -9.84 -6.24 0.45
N ILE A 109 -10.83 -6.60 -0.38
CA ILE A 109 -12.08 -5.85 -0.53
C ILE A 109 -13.16 -6.61 0.24
N VAL A 110 -13.62 -6.02 1.35
CA VAL A 110 -14.65 -6.60 2.22
C VAL A 110 -15.98 -5.91 1.92
N VAL A 111 -16.97 -6.68 1.49
CA VAL A 111 -18.34 -6.21 1.28
C VAL A 111 -19.27 -7.01 2.19
N PRO A 112 -20.04 -6.37 3.08
CA PRO A 112 -20.91 -7.07 4.01
C PRO A 112 -22.11 -7.70 3.30
N LYS A 113 -22.46 -8.93 3.70
CA LYS A 113 -23.64 -9.66 3.17
C LYS A 113 -24.95 -9.20 3.82
N THR A 114 -24.88 -8.78 5.08
CA THR A 114 -26.02 -8.29 5.86
C THR A 114 -25.71 -6.89 6.35
N GLU A 115 -26.74 -6.04 6.41
CA GLU A 115 -26.61 -4.66 6.91
C GLU A 115 -26.13 -4.61 8.36
N ARG A 116 -26.60 -5.55 9.18
CA ARG A 116 -26.23 -5.69 10.59
C ARG A 116 -25.70 -7.08 10.90
N SER A 117 -24.82 -7.15 11.89
CA SER A 117 -24.40 -8.39 12.54
C SER A 117 -25.53 -8.96 13.41
N LEU A 118 -25.38 -10.21 13.85
CA LEU A 118 -26.29 -10.86 14.81
C LEU A 118 -26.44 -10.07 16.12
N LYS A 119 -25.44 -9.24 16.46
CA LYS A 119 -25.45 -8.36 17.64
C LYS A 119 -26.04 -6.97 17.36
N GLY A 120 -26.63 -6.75 16.19
CA GLY A 120 -27.25 -5.48 15.79
C GLY A 120 -26.28 -4.37 15.36
N VAL A 121 -24.97 -4.63 15.33
CA VAL A 121 -23.96 -3.64 14.88
C VAL A 121 -23.98 -3.52 13.36
N LEU A 122 -23.93 -2.29 12.84
CA LEU A 122 -23.87 -2.01 11.40
C LEU A 122 -22.56 -2.52 10.79
N ASN A 123 -22.68 -3.22 9.66
CA ASN A 123 -21.55 -3.68 8.88
C ASN A 123 -21.28 -2.69 7.74
N TYR A 124 -19.99 -2.40 7.51
CA TYR A 124 -19.57 -1.49 6.47
C TYR A 124 -18.63 -2.19 5.50
N ALA A 125 -18.67 -1.77 4.24
CA ALA A 125 -17.64 -2.17 3.30
C ALA A 125 -16.30 -1.54 3.67
N SER A 126 -15.21 -2.23 3.36
CA SER A 126 -13.87 -1.69 3.56
C SER A 126 -12.89 -2.24 2.54
N VAL A 127 -11.91 -1.43 2.17
CA VAL A 127 -10.73 -1.85 1.43
C VAL A 127 -9.55 -1.80 2.37
N GLN A 128 -8.84 -2.91 2.49
CA GLN A 128 -7.72 -3.08 3.42
C GLN A 128 -6.46 -3.45 2.64
N ILE A 129 -5.31 -2.88 2.99
CA ILE A 129 -4.00 -3.24 2.43
C ILE A 129 -3.09 -3.57 3.59
N VAL A 130 -2.45 -4.74 3.53
CA VAL A 130 -1.52 -5.20 4.56
C VAL A 130 -0.10 -4.84 4.13
N PHE A 131 0.66 -4.23 5.03
CA PHE A 131 2.07 -3.89 4.83
C PHE A 131 2.90 -4.59 5.90
N HIS A 132 4.11 -5.04 5.55
CA HIS A 132 5.06 -5.50 6.56
C HIS A 132 5.48 -4.32 7.47
N LEU A 133 5.93 -4.61 8.69
CA LEU A 133 6.36 -3.60 9.68
C LEU A 133 7.33 -2.57 9.10
N LYS A 134 8.28 -3.05 8.29
CA LYS A 134 9.31 -2.24 7.62
C LYS A 134 8.73 -1.28 6.57
N ASP A 135 7.57 -1.58 6.00
CA ASP A 135 6.94 -0.81 4.93
C ASP A 135 5.91 0.21 5.44
N LEU A 136 5.92 0.52 6.76
CA LEU A 136 5.11 1.60 7.34
C LEU A 136 5.27 2.95 6.61
N PRO A 137 6.48 3.38 6.19
CA PRO A 137 6.63 4.64 5.46
C PRO A 137 5.83 4.67 4.14
N LEU A 138 5.80 3.56 3.39
CA LEU A 138 4.98 3.45 2.19
C LEU A 138 3.48 3.55 2.52
N ALA A 139 3.04 2.87 3.58
CA ALA A 139 1.65 2.91 4.02
C ALA A 139 1.22 4.35 4.38
N LEU A 140 2.06 5.10 5.10
CA LEU A 140 1.81 6.49 5.48
C LEU A 140 1.74 7.42 4.26
N ILE A 141 2.62 7.24 3.27
CA ILE A 141 2.59 8.01 2.03
C ILE A 141 1.31 7.73 1.23
N ILE A 142 0.90 6.46 1.10
CA ILE A 142 -0.35 6.11 0.42
C ILE A 142 -1.56 6.73 1.15
N GLN A 143 -1.61 6.63 2.48
CA GLN A 143 -2.67 7.26 3.28
C GLN A 143 -2.72 8.78 3.07
N LYS A 144 -1.55 9.44 3.07
CA LYS A 144 -1.43 10.88 2.83
C LYS A 144 -1.94 11.26 1.44
N VAL A 145 -1.56 10.51 0.41
CA VAL A 145 -1.97 10.77 -0.99
C VAL A 145 -3.48 10.56 -1.17
N LEU A 146 -4.05 9.53 -0.54
CA LEU A 146 -5.49 9.30 -0.57
C LEU A 146 -6.28 10.34 0.23
N GLY A 147 -5.66 10.95 1.25
CA GLY A 147 -6.34 11.83 2.21
C GLY A 147 -7.41 11.11 3.06
N GLU A 148 -7.48 9.78 2.97
CA GLU A 148 -8.53 8.94 3.54
C GLU A 148 -7.93 7.64 4.09
N GLY A 149 -8.64 7.03 5.04
CA GLY A 149 -8.27 5.76 5.66
C GLY A 149 -7.44 5.91 6.94
N SER A 150 -7.31 4.79 7.65
CA SER A 150 -6.63 4.70 8.94
C SER A 150 -5.64 3.54 8.94
N ILE A 151 -4.44 3.76 9.48
CA ILE A 151 -3.42 2.74 9.64
C ILE A 151 -3.46 2.19 11.07
N SER A 152 -3.44 0.87 11.21
CA SER A 152 -3.39 0.20 12.51
C SER A 152 -2.34 -0.91 12.53
N ARG A 153 -1.67 -1.10 13.67
CA ARG A 153 -0.71 -2.21 13.87
C ARG A 153 -1.48 -3.49 14.20
N LYS A 154 -1.16 -4.58 13.50
CA LYS A 154 -1.77 -5.89 13.78
C LYS A 154 -1.05 -6.54 14.97
N LYS A 155 -1.80 -6.89 16.02
CA LYS A 155 -1.23 -7.50 17.24
C LYS A 155 -0.62 -8.88 16.93
N GLY A 156 0.54 -9.15 17.50
CA GLY A 156 1.22 -10.45 17.39
C GLY A 156 1.89 -10.74 16.05
N VAL A 157 1.89 -9.81 15.10
CA VAL A 157 2.57 -9.97 13.80
C VAL A 157 3.26 -8.67 13.37
N ASN A 158 4.30 -8.80 12.54
CA ASN A 158 5.05 -7.66 12.00
C ASN A 158 4.33 -7.04 10.80
N ALA A 159 3.12 -6.51 11.02
CA ALA A 159 2.33 -5.91 9.96
C ALA A 159 1.49 -4.71 10.40
N TYR A 160 1.31 -3.78 9.48
CA TYR A 160 0.33 -2.70 9.54
C TYR A 160 -0.78 -2.94 8.53
N VAL A 161 -1.97 -2.43 8.82
CA VAL A 161 -3.13 -2.50 7.92
C VAL A 161 -3.64 -1.10 7.69
N LEU A 162 -3.60 -0.65 6.44
CA LEU A 162 -4.31 0.54 5.98
C LEU A 162 -5.74 0.14 5.65
N THR A 163 -6.72 0.72 6.35
CA THR A 163 -8.15 0.45 6.17
C THR A 163 -8.87 1.69 5.67
N ILE A 164 -9.61 1.55 4.57
CA ILE A 164 -10.45 2.60 3.98
C ILE A 164 -11.89 2.12 4.07
N ASN A 165 -12.69 2.77 4.92
CA ASN A 165 -14.08 2.43 5.17
C ASN A 165 -15.02 3.66 5.16
N SER A 166 -14.48 4.88 5.05
CA SER A 166 -15.28 6.09 4.88
C SER A 166 -15.99 6.05 3.52
N TYR A 167 -17.22 6.55 3.43
CA TYR A 167 -17.93 6.59 2.15
C TYR A 167 -17.17 7.42 1.10
N LYS A 168 -16.60 8.56 1.50
CA LYS A 168 -15.76 9.39 0.64
C LYS A 168 -14.54 8.61 0.12
N GLY A 169 -13.83 7.90 1.01
CA GLY A 169 -12.69 7.08 0.65
C GLY A 169 -13.06 5.90 -0.25
N LEU A 170 -14.21 5.25 -0.02
CA LEU A 170 -14.68 4.16 -0.89
C LEU A 170 -15.06 4.65 -2.29
N ILE A 171 -15.71 5.82 -2.41
CA ILE A 171 -15.99 6.46 -3.70
C ILE A 171 -14.68 6.79 -4.42
N LEU A 172 -13.71 7.37 -3.71
CA LEU A 172 -12.37 7.65 -4.26
C LEU A 172 -11.69 6.38 -4.77
N ILE A 173 -11.67 5.30 -3.97
CA ILE A 173 -11.07 4.02 -4.36
C ILE A 173 -11.76 3.44 -5.59
N VAL A 174 -13.10 3.45 -5.64
CA VAL A 174 -13.81 2.97 -6.84
C VAL A 174 -13.47 3.81 -8.07
N SER A 175 -13.41 5.14 -7.95
CA SER A 175 -13.02 6.03 -9.05
C SER A 175 -11.59 5.76 -9.55
N ILE A 176 -10.67 5.37 -8.67
CA ILE A 176 -9.26 5.06 -8.99
C ILE A 176 -9.12 3.69 -9.66
N LEU A 177 -9.75 2.65 -9.08
CA LEU A 177 -9.57 1.25 -9.50
C LEU A 177 -10.38 0.88 -10.74
N ASN A 178 -11.51 1.55 -10.99
CA ASN A 178 -12.44 1.14 -12.04
C ASN A 178 -11.83 1.34 -13.45
N GLY A 179 -11.54 0.21 -14.11
CA GLY A 179 -10.85 0.14 -15.40
C GLY A 179 -9.35 -0.12 -15.31
N ASN A 180 -8.79 -0.33 -14.12
CA ASN A 180 -7.37 -0.69 -13.92
C ASN A 180 -7.16 -2.13 -13.44
N MET A 181 -8.21 -2.80 -12.95
CA MET A 181 -8.14 -4.19 -12.43
C MET A 181 -7.70 -5.17 -13.51
N ARG A 182 -6.84 -6.13 -13.16
CA ARG A 182 -6.33 -7.17 -14.10
C ARG A 182 -6.45 -8.60 -13.58
N THR A 183 -6.83 -8.80 -12.33
CA THR A 183 -6.94 -10.11 -11.67
C THR A 183 -8.39 -10.49 -11.37
N PRO A 184 -8.65 -11.75 -11.00
CA PRO A 184 -9.98 -12.16 -10.53
C PRO A 184 -10.53 -11.39 -9.32
N LYS A 185 -9.70 -10.60 -8.63
CA LYS A 185 -10.15 -9.69 -7.56
C LYS A 185 -11.19 -8.67 -8.05
N ILE A 186 -11.32 -8.46 -9.37
CA ILE A 186 -12.39 -7.67 -9.98
C ILE A 186 -13.80 -8.10 -9.54
N HIS A 187 -14.04 -9.38 -9.25
CA HIS A 187 -15.35 -9.85 -8.78
C HIS A 187 -15.71 -9.30 -7.40
N SER A 188 -14.73 -9.16 -6.51
CA SER A 188 -14.94 -8.54 -5.19
C SER A 188 -15.09 -7.02 -5.33
N PHE A 189 -14.38 -6.42 -6.28
CA PHE A 189 -14.51 -5.01 -6.62
C PHE A 189 -15.90 -4.67 -7.20
N TYR A 190 -16.46 -5.51 -8.07
CA TYR A 190 -17.83 -5.34 -8.57
C TYR A 190 -18.86 -5.38 -7.44
N LYS A 191 -18.72 -6.28 -6.46
CA LYS A 191 -19.58 -6.29 -5.27
C LYS A 191 -19.51 -4.96 -4.49
N LEU A 192 -18.33 -4.34 -4.42
CA LEU A 192 -18.17 -3.03 -3.77
C LEU A 192 -18.86 -1.92 -4.58
N ILE A 193 -18.73 -1.92 -5.90
CA ILE A 193 -19.44 -1.00 -6.80
C ILE A 193 -20.95 -1.10 -6.58
N ASP A 194 -21.49 -2.31 -6.56
CA ASP A 194 -22.93 -2.54 -6.38
C ASP A 194 -23.40 -2.07 -5.01
N TRP A 195 -22.62 -2.35 -3.97
CA TRP A 195 -22.92 -1.90 -2.62
C TRP A 195 -22.95 -0.37 -2.51
N LEU A 196 -22.03 0.35 -3.17
CA LEU A 196 -22.05 1.81 -3.22
C LEU A 196 -23.22 2.36 -4.03
N ASN A 197 -23.51 1.76 -5.19
CA ASN A 197 -24.65 2.16 -6.01
C ASN A 197 -25.97 2.02 -5.24
N ASN A 198 -26.17 0.91 -4.54
CA ASN A 198 -27.37 0.67 -3.75
C ASN A 198 -27.44 1.56 -2.49
N SER A 199 -26.32 1.85 -1.84
CA SER A 199 -26.31 2.61 -0.58
C SER A 199 -26.25 4.12 -0.74
N LYS A 200 -25.69 4.64 -1.84
CA LYS A 200 -25.41 6.07 -2.07
C LYS A 200 -25.83 6.59 -3.44
N ASN A 201 -26.48 5.76 -4.26
CA ASN A 201 -26.94 6.14 -5.60
C ASN A 201 -25.83 6.73 -6.49
N THR A 202 -24.63 6.16 -6.41
CA THR A 202 -23.42 6.64 -7.10
C THR A 202 -23.41 6.39 -8.61
N ASN A 203 -24.27 5.49 -9.11
CA ASN A 203 -24.40 5.15 -10.54
C ASN A 203 -23.09 4.78 -11.25
N PHE A 204 -22.14 4.16 -10.54
CA PHE A 204 -20.90 3.65 -11.13
C PHE A 204 -21.21 2.50 -12.11
N VAL A 205 -20.67 2.61 -13.32
CA VAL A 205 -20.69 1.52 -14.31
C VAL A 205 -19.47 0.63 -14.11
N ARG A 206 -19.68 -0.68 -14.06
CA ARG A 206 -18.60 -1.67 -13.96
C ARG A 206 -17.79 -1.70 -15.27
N LYS A 207 -16.48 -1.44 -15.21
CA LYS A 207 -15.58 -1.59 -16.36
C LYS A 207 -14.90 -2.96 -16.34
N PRO A 208 -14.64 -3.57 -17.52
CA PRO A 208 -14.00 -4.87 -17.63
C PRO A 208 -12.53 -4.84 -17.17
N LEU A 209 -11.92 -6.03 -17.12
CA LEU A 209 -10.48 -6.18 -16.90
C LEU A 209 -9.65 -5.40 -17.92
N ASN A 210 -8.53 -4.85 -17.47
CA ASN A 210 -7.63 -4.05 -18.29
C ASN A 210 -6.52 -4.92 -18.91
N TYR A 211 -6.52 -5.03 -20.23
CA TYR A 211 -5.55 -5.79 -21.02
C TYR A 211 -4.52 -4.91 -21.76
N SER A 212 -4.44 -3.62 -21.43
CA SER A 212 -3.43 -2.72 -22.02
C SER A 212 -2.00 -3.24 -21.76
N PRO A 213 -1.02 -2.95 -22.63
CA PRO A 213 0.36 -3.41 -22.45
C PRO A 213 0.90 -3.12 -21.05
N LEU A 214 1.62 -4.06 -20.44
CA LEU A 214 2.15 -3.87 -19.08
C LEU A 214 3.11 -2.67 -18.97
N THR A 215 3.77 -2.30 -20.07
CA THR A 215 4.65 -1.13 -20.19
C THR A 215 3.91 0.22 -20.26
N SER A 216 2.57 0.22 -20.38
CA SER A 216 1.79 1.45 -20.52
C SER A 216 1.43 2.13 -19.20
N ASN A 217 1.64 1.46 -18.06
CA ASN A 217 1.27 1.98 -16.75
C ASN A 217 2.01 1.26 -15.59
N ALA A 218 1.77 1.74 -14.37
CA ALA A 218 2.46 1.29 -13.16
C ALA A 218 1.81 0.07 -12.48
N TRP A 219 0.85 -0.60 -13.11
CA TRP A 219 0.13 -1.73 -12.49
C TRP A 219 1.08 -2.86 -12.09
N LEU A 220 2.01 -3.25 -12.97
CA LEU A 220 2.94 -4.34 -12.66
C LEU A 220 3.89 -3.95 -11.53
N SER A 221 4.33 -2.70 -11.44
CA SER A 221 5.11 -2.20 -10.31
C SER A 221 4.37 -2.40 -8.98
N GLY A 222 3.12 -1.96 -8.89
CA GLY A 222 2.31 -2.16 -7.68
C GLY A 222 2.08 -3.63 -7.34
N PHE A 223 1.85 -4.47 -8.35
CA PHE A 223 1.68 -5.91 -8.16
C PHE A 223 2.97 -6.59 -7.69
N ILE A 224 4.13 -6.19 -8.22
CA ILE A 224 5.46 -6.67 -7.79
C ILE A 224 5.77 -6.20 -6.38
N GLU A 225 5.37 -4.98 -5.98
CA GLU A 225 5.54 -4.49 -4.61
C GLU A 225 4.88 -5.43 -3.59
N ALA A 226 3.72 -6.00 -3.93
CA ALA A 226 3.09 -7.04 -3.12
C ALA A 226 3.75 -8.41 -3.31
N ASP A 227 3.61 -9.02 -4.49
CA ASP A 227 3.86 -10.46 -4.70
C ASP A 227 5.20 -10.81 -5.39
N GLY A 228 5.99 -9.81 -5.78
CA GLY A 228 7.28 -10.02 -6.44
C GLY A 228 8.41 -10.40 -5.49
N SER A 229 9.37 -11.20 -5.98
CA SER A 229 10.57 -11.62 -5.25
C SER A 229 11.82 -11.46 -6.12
N PHE A 230 12.79 -10.67 -5.64
CA PHE A 230 14.10 -10.51 -6.25
C PHE A 230 15.08 -11.52 -5.68
N GLN A 231 15.48 -12.51 -6.48
CA GLN A 231 16.31 -13.63 -6.04
C GLN A 231 17.71 -13.56 -6.64
N ILE A 232 18.72 -13.62 -5.76
CA ILE A 232 20.12 -13.82 -6.14
C ILE A 232 20.59 -15.11 -5.48
N ARG A 233 20.98 -16.10 -6.30
CA ARG A 233 21.55 -17.37 -5.84
C ARG A 233 23.02 -17.42 -6.21
N THR A 234 23.82 -17.98 -5.31
CA THR A 234 25.25 -18.16 -5.49
C THR A 234 25.62 -19.53 -4.94
N THR A 235 26.32 -20.32 -5.75
CA THR A 235 26.88 -21.62 -5.41
C THR A 235 28.39 -21.48 -5.53
N LEU A 236 29.06 -21.32 -4.40
CA LEU A 236 30.51 -21.10 -4.34
C LEU A 236 31.30 -22.41 -4.31
N SER A 237 30.70 -23.47 -3.77
CA SER A 237 31.27 -24.81 -3.70
C SER A 237 31.08 -25.57 -5.01
N GLY A 238 32.15 -26.19 -5.52
CA GLY A 238 32.12 -27.07 -6.69
C GLY A 238 33.11 -26.65 -7.78
N LYS A 239 33.28 -27.52 -8.80
CA LYS A 239 34.23 -27.31 -9.91
C LYS A 239 33.98 -26.00 -10.68
N TYR A 240 32.73 -25.56 -10.75
CA TYR A 240 32.32 -24.34 -11.43
C TYR A 240 31.37 -23.55 -10.54
N PRO A 241 31.84 -22.47 -9.87
CA PRO A 241 30.98 -21.55 -9.15
C PRO A 241 29.88 -21.00 -10.07
N ARG A 242 28.66 -20.89 -9.56
CA ARG A 242 27.50 -20.42 -10.33
C ARG A 242 26.76 -19.33 -9.58
N SER A 243 26.31 -18.32 -10.31
CA SER A 243 25.39 -17.30 -9.82
C SER A 243 24.13 -17.29 -10.66
N GLU A 244 22.98 -17.04 -10.04
CA GLU A 244 21.71 -16.83 -10.72
C GLU A 244 21.05 -15.55 -10.21
N CYS A 245 20.41 -14.80 -11.10
CA CYS A 245 19.71 -13.56 -10.78
C CYS A 245 18.33 -13.60 -11.45
N LYS A 246 17.25 -13.64 -10.65
CA LYS A 246 15.88 -13.93 -11.10
C LYS A 246 14.87 -13.01 -10.42
N LEU A 247 13.87 -12.55 -11.16
CA LEU A 247 12.59 -12.10 -10.61
C LEU A 247 11.67 -13.32 -10.56
N GLU A 248 10.94 -13.49 -9.46
CA GLU A 248 9.96 -14.56 -9.29
C GLU A 248 8.65 -14.00 -8.75
N ILE A 249 7.54 -14.48 -9.30
CA ILE A 249 6.17 -14.21 -8.85
C ILE A 249 5.53 -15.57 -8.64
N SER A 250 4.91 -15.76 -7.48
CA SER A 250 4.14 -16.98 -7.18
C SER A 250 2.75 -16.59 -6.71
N GLN A 251 1.74 -17.28 -7.24
CA GLN A 251 0.34 -17.06 -6.91
C GLN A 251 -0.36 -18.41 -6.83
N ARG A 252 -1.35 -18.54 -5.94
CA ARG A 252 -2.26 -19.69 -5.95
C ARG A 252 -2.91 -19.86 -7.33
N GLN A 253 -3.21 -21.10 -7.73
CA GLN A 253 -3.87 -21.33 -9.01
C GLN A 253 -5.30 -20.80 -9.04
N LEU A 254 -6.06 -21.06 -7.98
CA LEU A 254 -7.43 -20.60 -7.82
C LEU A 254 -7.54 -19.65 -6.63
N ASP A 255 -8.30 -18.56 -6.79
CA ASP A 255 -8.65 -17.68 -5.68
C ASP A 255 -9.64 -18.34 -4.70
N HIS A 256 -10.00 -17.64 -3.61
CA HIS A 256 -10.98 -18.17 -2.64
C HIS A 256 -12.39 -18.38 -3.22
N ASN A 257 -12.68 -17.84 -4.40
CA ASN A 257 -13.95 -17.97 -5.10
C ASN A 257 -13.88 -18.98 -6.27
N GLY A 258 -12.75 -19.67 -6.46
CA GLY A 258 -12.54 -20.63 -7.54
C GLY A 258 -12.15 -20.03 -8.89
N ASN A 259 -11.83 -18.74 -8.96
CA ASN A 259 -11.37 -18.11 -10.20
C ASN A 259 -9.89 -18.36 -10.44
N SER A 260 -9.52 -18.63 -11.68
CA SER A 260 -8.12 -18.90 -12.06
C SER A 260 -7.29 -17.62 -12.10
N ASN A 261 -6.08 -17.70 -11.54
CA ASN A 261 -5.05 -16.66 -11.65
C ASN A 261 -4.18 -16.83 -12.92
N LEU A 262 -4.46 -17.81 -13.77
CA LEU A 262 -3.63 -18.13 -14.93
C LEU A 262 -3.56 -16.98 -15.94
N ASP A 263 -4.70 -16.40 -16.30
CA ASP A 263 -4.82 -15.47 -17.43
C ASP A 263 -3.88 -14.26 -17.31
N PHE A 264 -3.86 -13.59 -16.16
CA PHE A 264 -2.99 -12.43 -15.97
C PHE A 264 -1.52 -12.84 -15.80
N LEU A 265 -1.25 -14.03 -15.25
CA LEU A 265 0.11 -14.56 -15.13
C LEU A 265 0.69 -14.92 -16.51
N GLU A 266 -0.12 -15.36 -17.47
CA GLU A 266 0.30 -15.57 -18.85
C GLU A 266 0.69 -14.26 -19.53
N ILE A 267 -0.05 -13.17 -19.28
CA ILE A 267 0.30 -11.83 -19.76
C ILE A 267 1.67 -11.40 -19.20
N ILE A 268 1.89 -11.59 -17.89
CA ILE A 268 3.18 -11.29 -17.25
C ILE A 268 4.29 -12.19 -17.80
N ALA A 269 4.03 -13.48 -17.98
CA ALA A 269 5.00 -14.44 -18.51
C ALA A 269 5.42 -14.07 -19.94
N LYS A 270 4.47 -13.70 -20.80
CA LYS A 270 4.75 -13.21 -22.16
C LYS A 270 5.62 -11.95 -22.14
N PHE A 271 5.32 -11.00 -21.26
CA PHE A 271 6.14 -9.80 -21.08
C PHE A 271 7.57 -10.11 -20.63
N LEU A 272 7.73 -11.10 -19.74
CA LEU A 272 9.03 -11.55 -19.23
C LEU A 272 9.71 -12.64 -20.10
N LEU A 273 9.23 -12.86 -21.34
CA LEU A 273 9.77 -13.85 -22.28
C LEU A 273 9.92 -15.26 -21.67
N THR A 274 8.94 -15.67 -20.87
CA THR A 274 8.93 -16.92 -20.11
C THR A 274 7.55 -17.58 -20.17
N THR A 275 7.37 -18.69 -19.45
CA THR A 275 6.11 -19.41 -19.34
C THR A 275 5.66 -19.54 -17.89
N VAL A 276 4.34 -19.65 -17.68
CA VAL A 276 3.77 -19.98 -16.38
C VAL A 276 4.04 -21.45 -16.08
N LYS A 277 4.51 -21.76 -14.88
CA LYS A 277 4.71 -23.14 -14.42
C LYS A 277 3.81 -23.46 -13.25
N SER A 278 3.06 -24.54 -13.36
CA SER A 278 2.37 -25.16 -12.22
C SER A 278 3.40 -25.77 -11.26
N VAL A 279 3.30 -25.43 -9.98
CA VAL A 279 4.18 -25.92 -8.91
C VAL A 279 3.32 -26.35 -7.71
N ARG A 280 3.92 -27.11 -6.80
CA ARG A 280 3.26 -27.57 -5.55
C ARG A 280 1.94 -28.31 -5.82
N GLN A 281 1.86 -29.09 -6.89
CA GLN A 281 0.65 -29.83 -7.28
C GLN A 281 0.28 -30.92 -6.26
N ASP A 282 1.26 -31.35 -5.47
CA ASP A 282 1.13 -32.27 -4.35
C ASP A 282 0.52 -31.62 -3.08
N ARG A 283 0.30 -30.29 -3.07
CA ARG A 283 -0.16 -29.55 -1.90
C ARG A 283 -1.63 -29.13 -2.05
N PRO A 284 -2.37 -28.92 -0.94
CA PRO A 284 -3.77 -28.48 -0.98
C PRO A 284 -3.99 -27.16 -1.73
N ASN A 285 -2.98 -26.29 -1.73
CA ASN A 285 -3.00 -25.00 -2.41
C ASN A 285 -1.92 -25.01 -3.51
N PRO A 286 -2.22 -25.53 -4.71
CA PRO A 286 -1.27 -25.49 -5.82
C PRO A 286 -1.06 -24.06 -6.28
N GLU A 287 0.11 -23.80 -6.86
CA GLU A 287 0.54 -22.47 -7.26
C GLU A 287 0.96 -22.43 -8.73
N TYR A 288 0.78 -21.27 -9.34
CA TYR A 288 1.46 -20.86 -10.55
C TYR A 288 2.70 -20.05 -10.18
N ARG A 289 3.78 -20.29 -10.92
CA ARG A 289 5.03 -19.55 -10.80
C ARG A 289 5.44 -18.98 -12.15
N VAL A 290 5.77 -17.69 -12.14
CA VAL A 290 6.39 -16.98 -13.25
C VAL A 290 7.75 -16.48 -12.79
N ARG A 291 8.80 -16.72 -13.57
CA ARG A 291 10.14 -16.22 -13.24
C ARG A 291 10.93 -15.88 -14.49
N THR A 292 11.81 -14.90 -14.39
CA THR A 292 12.77 -14.62 -15.45
C THR A 292 13.77 -15.78 -15.56
N THR A 293 14.09 -16.15 -16.80
CA THR A 293 15.00 -17.27 -17.13
C THR A 293 16.17 -16.86 -18.00
N SER A 294 16.20 -15.62 -18.49
CA SER A 294 17.23 -15.10 -19.38
C SER A 294 17.67 -13.70 -18.96
N LEU A 295 18.88 -13.32 -19.38
CA LEU A 295 19.38 -11.96 -19.20
C LEU A 295 18.49 -10.93 -19.93
N GLN A 296 18.02 -11.27 -21.13
CA GLN A 296 17.11 -10.41 -21.90
C GLN A 296 15.83 -10.09 -21.13
N ALA A 297 15.21 -11.08 -20.49
CA ALA A 297 14.02 -10.88 -19.66
C ALA A 297 14.31 -9.97 -18.46
N ASN A 298 15.47 -10.14 -17.81
CA ASN A 298 15.89 -9.27 -16.72
C ASN A 298 16.09 -7.82 -17.18
N LEU A 299 16.70 -7.60 -18.35
CA LEU A 299 16.90 -6.25 -18.92
C LEU A 299 15.59 -5.57 -19.27
N ILE A 300 14.63 -6.29 -19.87
CA ILE A 300 13.27 -5.79 -20.14
C ILE A 300 12.62 -5.31 -18.84
N PHE A 301 12.74 -6.10 -17.77
CA PHE A 301 12.18 -5.73 -16.48
C PHE A 301 12.91 -4.54 -15.84
N CYS A 302 14.22 -4.41 -16.01
CA CYS A 302 14.98 -3.23 -15.56
C CYS A 302 14.43 -1.96 -16.24
N SER A 303 14.26 -1.97 -17.57
CA SER A 303 13.70 -0.83 -18.31
C SER A 303 12.26 -0.50 -17.89
N TYR A 304 11.47 -1.51 -17.49
CA TYR A 304 10.15 -1.27 -16.91
C TYR A 304 10.23 -0.52 -15.58
N LEU A 305 11.11 -0.96 -14.67
CA LEU A 305 11.28 -0.32 -13.36
C LEU A 305 11.89 1.08 -13.43
N GLU A 306 12.66 1.40 -14.47
CA GLU A 306 13.12 2.75 -14.75
C GLU A 306 11.96 3.71 -15.06
N SER A 307 10.91 3.21 -15.72
CA SER A 307 9.70 3.97 -16.02
C SER A 307 8.69 3.97 -14.88
N TYR A 308 8.59 2.85 -14.16
CA TYR A 308 7.62 2.62 -13.08
C TYR A 308 8.33 2.01 -11.86
N PRO A 309 8.92 2.84 -10.98
CA PRO A 309 9.68 2.36 -9.84
C PRO A 309 8.76 1.71 -8.78
N LEU A 310 9.39 0.90 -7.93
CA LEU A 310 8.82 0.45 -6.66
C LEU A 310 8.99 1.54 -5.59
N PHE A 311 8.28 1.43 -4.47
CA PHE A 311 8.30 2.43 -3.40
C PHE A 311 8.47 1.87 -1.99
N GLY A 312 8.22 0.58 -1.76
CA GLY A 312 8.47 -0.06 -0.47
C GLY A 312 9.95 -0.34 -0.23
N THR A 313 10.25 -1.12 0.80
CA THR A 313 11.59 -1.67 1.02
C THR A 313 12.06 -2.54 -0.16
N LYS A 314 11.12 -3.11 -0.93
CA LYS A 314 11.40 -3.89 -2.13
C LYS A 314 12.05 -3.06 -3.24
N TYR A 315 11.88 -1.74 -3.23
CA TYR A 315 12.64 -0.83 -4.10
C TYR A 315 14.15 -1.00 -3.90
N LEU A 316 14.62 -1.04 -2.66
CA LEU A 316 16.05 -1.18 -2.35
C LEU A 316 16.58 -2.54 -2.85
N ASP A 317 15.77 -3.59 -2.71
CA ASP A 317 16.09 -4.92 -3.21
C ASP A 317 16.12 -4.98 -4.74
N ALA A 318 15.23 -4.25 -5.42
CA ALA A 318 15.22 -4.12 -6.87
C ALA A 318 16.46 -3.38 -7.38
N ILE A 319 16.89 -2.31 -6.71
CA ILE A 319 18.11 -1.57 -7.06
C ILE A 319 19.34 -2.47 -6.94
N ASP A 320 19.46 -3.21 -5.83
CA ASP A 320 20.57 -4.15 -5.64
C ASP A 320 20.53 -5.31 -6.65
N TRP A 321 19.34 -5.81 -6.97
CA TRP A 321 19.14 -6.79 -8.03
C TRP A 321 19.54 -6.26 -9.41
N MET A 322 19.16 -5.03 -9.78
CA MET A 322 19.55 -4.37 -11.03
C MET A 322 21.07 -4.19 -11.16
N LYS A 323 21.77 -3.87 -10.06
CA LYS A 323 23.24 -3.85 -10.04
C LYS A 323 23.81 -5.21 -10.44
N VAL A 324 23.26 -6.30 -9.91
CA VAL A 324 23.69 -7.64 -10.29
C VAL A 324 23.32 -7.97 -11.74
N VAL A 325 22.16 -7.58 -12.24
CA VAL A 325 21.83 -7.70 -13.67
C VAL A 325 22.88 -7.00 -14.56
N SER A 326 23.36 -5.82 -14.16
CA SER A 326 24.45 -5.11 -14.86
C SER A 326 25.76 -5.92 -14.89
N ILE A 327 26.14 -6.56 -13.78
CA ILE A 327 27.31 -7.45 -13.71
C ILE A 327 27.13 -8.66 -14.65
N PHE A 328 25.91 -9.20 -14.77
CA PHE A 328 25.62 -10.25 -15.74
C PHE A 328 25.76 -9.76 -17.18
N ASN A 329 25.24 -8.57 -17.48
CA ASN A 329 25.29 -7.96 -18.80
C ASN A 329 26.73 -7.73 -19.29
N LYS A 330 27.63 -7.34 -18.37
CA LYS A 330 29.06 -7.15 -18.68
C LYS A 330 29.87 -8.45 -18.74
N GLY A 331 29.28 -9.60 -18.39
CA GLY A 331 30.00 -10.87 -18.30
C GLY A 331 30.93 -11.02 -17.09
N GLU A 332 31.01 -10.00 -16.22
CA GLU A 332 31.92 -9.94 -15.06
C GLU A 332 31.66 -11.02 -14.01
N HIS A 333 30.41 -11.51 -13.91
CA HIS A 333 30.00 -12.58 -13.00
C HIS A 333 30.79 -13.89 -13.15
N LYS A 334 31.47 -14.09 -14.29
CA LYS A 334 32.34 -15.25 -14.54
C LYS A 334 33.68 -15.17 -13.80
N GLY A 335 34.12 -13.96 -13.44
CA GLY A 335 35.37 -13.72 -12.73
C GLY A 335 35.20 -13.76 -11.20
N LYS A 336 36.30 -14.05 -10.49
CA LYS A 336 36.33 -14.09 -9.02
C LYS A 336 35.84 -12.78 -8.39
N ALA A 337 36.36 -11.64 -8.86
CA ALA A 337 35.98 -10.32 -8.37
C ALA A 337 34.49 -10.00 -8.61
N GLY A 338 33.93 -10.41 -9.75
CA GLY A 338 32.49 -10.24 -10.03
C GLY A 338 31.64 -11.10 -9.10
N MET A 339 32.05 -12.34 -8.84
CA MET A 339 31.38 -13.23 -7.89
C MET A 339 31.40 -12.68 -6.46
N GLU A 340 32.54 -12.16 -6.00
CA GLU A 340 32.68 -11.53 -4.68
C GLU A 340 31.73 -10.33 -4.53
N LYS A 341 31.63 -9.47 -5.55
CA LYS A 341 30.66 -8.36 -5.58
C LYS A 341 29.21 -8.86 -5.49
N ILE A 342 28.84 -9.90 -6.24
CA ILE A 342 27.50 -10.48 -6.19
C ILE A 342 27.19 -11.04 -4.79
N VAL A 343 28.15 -11.72 -4.16
CA VAL A 343 27.99 -12.25 -2.79
C VAL A 343 27.81 -11.12 -1.79
N GLN A 344 28.57 -10.03 -1.91
CA GLN A 344 28.43 -8.86 -1.07
C GLN A 344 27.04 -8.23 -1.20
N ILE A 345 26.56 -7.98 -2.43
CA ILE A 345 25.22 -7.42 -2.67
C ILE A 345 24.13 -8.34 -2.10
N LYS A 346 24.24 -9.65 -2.35
CA LYS A 346 23.31 -10.66 -1.81
C LYS A 346 23.28 -10.67 -0.27
N SER A 347 24.37 -10.27 0.39
CA SER A 347 24.45 -10.24 1.86
C SER A 347 23.66 -9.08 2.48
N SER A 348 23.30 -8.06 1.70
CA SER A 348 22.63 -6.84 2.17
C SER A 348 21.21 -6.63 1.63
N MET A 349 20.61 -7.63 0.95
CA MET A 349 19.28 -7.54 0.35
C MET A 349 18.25 -8.45 1.02
N ASN A 350 16.97 -8.22 0.74
CA ASN A 350 15.81 -8.97 1.23
C ASN A 350 15.83 -9.05 2.77
N ASP A 351 15.62 -10.24 3.34
CA ASP A 351 15.56 -10.45 4.80
C ASP A 351 16.87 -10.15 5.54
N ARG A 352 17.98 -9.96 4.82
CA ARG A 352 19.28 -9.62 5.40
C ARG A 352 19.53 -8.12 5.48
N ARG A 353 18.63 -7.31 4.92
CA ARG A 353 18.76 -5.85 4.93
C ARG A 353 18.46 -5.31 6.33
N THR A 354 19.41 -4.54 6.86
CA THR A 354 19.29 -3.86 8.15
C THR A 354 19.15 -2.35 8.02
N ASN A 355 19.68 -1.77 6.93
CA ASN A 355 19.64 -0.33 6.68
C ASN A 355 18.58 0.00 5.61
N PHE A 356 17.69 0.92 5.95
CA PHE A 356 16.61 1.36 5.07
C PHE A 356 16.71 2.87 4.82
N THR A 357 16.84 3.24 3.56
CA THR A 357 16.76 4.64 3.07
C THR A 357 15.44 4.83 2.34
N TRP A 358 14.83 6.01 2.48
CA TRP A 358 13.48 6.28 1.96
C TRP A 358 13.41 7.49 1.02
N ASP A 359 14.55 7.95 0.53
CA ASP A 359 14.63 9.15 -0.32
C ASP A 359 13.82 9.02 -1.62
N HIS A 360 13.69 7.79 -2.14
CA HIS A 360 12.89 7.49 -3.33
C HIS A 360 11.39 7.77 -3.15
N LEU A 361 10.88 7.81 -1.91
CA LEU A 361 9.48 8.18 -1.65
C LEU A 361 9.16 9.65 -1.98
N GLN A 362 10.17 10.51 -2.14
CA GLN A 362 9.96 11.89 -2.61
C GLN A 362 9.41 11.93 -4.04
N ASN A 363 9.69 10.89 -4.83
CA ASN A 363 9.23 10.71 -6.20
C ASN A 363 7.94 9.89 -6.29
N PHE A 364 7.24 9.69 -5.15
CA PHE A 364 5.99 8.93 -5.13
C PHE A 364 4.90 9.60 -5.98
N TYR A 365 4.02 8.79 -6.56
CA TYR A 365 2.95 9.29 -7.41
C TYR A 365 1.96 10.15 -6.62
N ASN A 366 1.77 11.40 -7.05
CA ASN A 366 0.83 12.31 -6.43
C ASN A 366 -0.54 12.24 -7.11
N LEU A 367 -1.61 12.21 -6.31
CA LEU A 367 -2.95 12.57 -6.76
C LEU A 367 -3.02 14.11 -6.76
N LYS A 368 -3.01 14.73 -7.94
CA LYS A 368 -3.43 16.12 -8.07
C LYS A 368 -4.96 16.12 -8.14
N ILE A 369 -5.61 16.18 -6.99
CA ILE A 369 -7.06 16.36 -6.86
C ILE A 369 -7.36 17.84 -6.91
#